data_AF-A0A060ZPX3-F1
#
_entry.id   AF-A0A060ZPX3-F1
#
_cell.length_a   1.000
_cell.length_b   1.000
_cell.length_c   1.000
_cell.angle_alpha   90.00
_cell.angle_beta   90.00
_cell.angle_gamma   90.00
#
_symmetry.space_group_name_H-M   'P 1'
#
loop_
_entity.id
_entity.type
_entity.pdbx_description
1 polymer ?
#
loop_
_entity_poly.entity_id
_entity_poly.type
_entity_poly.pdbx_seq_one_letter_code
_entity_poly.pdbx_strand_id
1 'polypeptide(L)'
;MSATTRITVTLPTEQVAELRKLTDNVSGYVAEAVARQIRHQLLGDDLRRHQEEQGAFTDEELAEARAKIFGTADRASRTDAA
;
A
#
# COMPACT_ATOMS: atom_id res chain seq x y z
N MET A 1 23.78 -5.69 9.86
CA MET A 1 23.66 -6.29 8.51
C MET A 1 22.30 -6.97 8.44
N SER A 2 21.34 -6.39 7.74
CA SER A 2 20.05 -7.06 7.49
C SER A 2 20.31 -8.32 6.66
N ALA A 3 19.87 -9.48 7.15
CA ALA A 3 20.03 -10.73 6.42
C ALA A 3 19.18 -10.68 5.14
N THR A 4 19.82 -10.65 3.98
CA THR A 4 19.14 -10.69 2.68
C THR A 4 19.32 -12.06 2.04
N THR A 5 18.23 -12.69 1.64
CA THR A 5 18.24 -13.96 0.92
C THR A 5 18.14 -13.71 -0.57
N ARG A 6 19.09 -14.24 -1.35
CA ARG A 6 19.01 -14.18 -2.82
C ARG A 6 18.00 -15.22 -3.30
N ILE A 7 17.04 -14.76 -4.09
CA ILE A 7 16.05 -15.60 -4.77
C ILE A 7 16.11 -15.35 -6.27
N THR A 8 15.78 -16.36 -7.07
CA THR A 8 15.60 -16.22 -8.52
C THR A 8 14.10 -16.14 -8.79
N VAL A 9 13.67 -15.08 -9.48
CA VAL A 9 12.26 -14.87 -9.84
C VAL A 9 12.15 -14.62 -11.33
N THR A 10 11.09 -15.14 -11.94
CA THR A 10 10.76 -14.89 -13.34
C THR A 10 9.70 -13.79 -13.40
N LEU A 11 9.97 -12.75 -14.17
CA LEU A 11 9.05 -11.63 -14.41
C LEU A 11 8.83 -11.46 -15.91
N PRO A 12 7.65 -10.97 -16.34
CA PRO A 12 7.43 -10.61 -17.74
C PRO A 12 8.44 -9.58 -18.24
N THR A 13 8.98 -9.79 -19.44
CA THR A 13 10.03 -8.92 -20.01
C THR A 13 9.63 -7.45 -20.05
N GLU A 14 8.38 -7.16 -20.42
CA GLU A 14 7.84 -5.79 -20.42
C GLU A 14 7.91 -5.14 -19.03
N GLN A 15 7.57 -5.88 -17.97
CA GLN A 15 7.62 -5.36 -16.60
C GLN A 15 9.07 -5.10 -16.15
N VAL A 16 10.01 -5.96 -16.56
CA VAL A 16 11.44 -5.75 -16.27
C VAL A 16 11.97 -4.53 -17.02
N ALA A 17 11.54 -4.33 -18.27
CA ALA A 17 11.90 -3.15 -19.05
C ALA A 17 11.39 -1.86 -18.41
N GLU A 18 10.13 -1.83 -17.96
CA GLU A 18 9.57 -0.68 -17.24
C GLU A 18 10.27 -0.44 -15.89
N LEU A 19 10.53 -1.50 -15.11
CA LEU A 19 11.25 -1.39 -13.83
C LEU A 19 12.64 -0.77 -14.02
N ARG A 20 13.35 -1.15 -15.07
CA ARG A 20 14.68 -0.60 -15.39
C ARG A 20 14.64 0.87 -15.83
N LYS A 21 13.52 1.36 -16.35
CA LYS A 21 13.36 2.80 -16.63
C LYS A 21 13.19 3.61 -15.34
N LEU A 22 12.61 2.99 -14.30
CA LEU A 22 12.35 3.65 -13.02
C LEU A 22 13.57 3.61 -12.09
N THR A 23 14.33 2.50 -12.10
CA THR A 23 15.46 2.31 -11.19
C THR A 23 16.43 1.24 -11.69
N ASP A 24 17.71 1.47 -11.42
CA ASP A 24 18.77 0.47 -11.62
C ASP A 24 18.82 -0.57 -10.49
N ASN A 25 18.20 -0.28 -9.34
CA ASN A 25 18.16 -1.17 -8.17
C ASN A 25 16.83 -1.93 -8.10
N VAL A 26 16.69 -2.95 -8.95
CA VAL A 26 15.48 -3.79 -9.03
C VAL A 26 15.22 -4.53 -7.71
N SER A 27 16.25 -5.05 -7.04
CA SER A 27 16.08 -5.79 -5.79
C SER A 27 15.57 -4.89 -4.66
N GLY A 28 16.05 -3.65 -4.57
CA GLY A 28 15.56 -2.65 -3.62
C GLY A 28 14.09 -2.30 -3.87
N TYR A 29 13.75 -2.04 -5.13
CA TYR A 29 12.36 -1.74 -5.52
C TYR A 29 11.40 -2.88 -5.17
N VAL A 30 11.77 -4.11 -5.51
CA VAL A 30 10.96 -5.29 -5.21
C VAL A 30 10.84 -5.49 -3.70
N ALA A 31 11.92 -5.31 -2.93
CA ALA A 31 11.87 -5.44 -1.48
C ALA A 31 10.89 -4.43 -0.85
N GLU A 32 10.89 -3.18 -1.30
CA GLU A 32 9.98 -2.16 -0.79
C GLU A 32 8.52 -2.43 -1.20
N ALA A 33 8.30 -2.82 -2.46
CA ALA A 33 6.98 -3.19 -2.96
C ALA A 33 6.39 -4.40 -2.20
N VAL A 34 7.21 -5.42 -1.95
CA VAL A 34 6.81 -6.61 -1.16
C VAL A 34 6.53 -6.22 0.29
N ALA A 35 7.38 -5.41 0.92
CA ALA A 35 7.15 -4.94 2.28
C ALA A 35 5.84 -4.14 2.39
N ARG A 36 5.54 -3.29 1.41
CA ARG A 36 4.27 -2.56 1.33
C ARG A 36 3.09 -3.52 1.18
N GLN A 37 3.21 -4.52 0.32
CA GLN A 37 2.15 -5.51 0.10
C GLN A 37 1.85 -6.33 1.36
N ILE A 38 2.89 -6.81 2.06
CA ILE A 38 2.73 -7.56 3.31
C ILE A 38 2.05 -6.69 4.37
N ARG A 39 2.43 -5.42 4.52
CA ARG A 39 1.76 -4.51 5.46
C ARG A 39 0.27 -4.37 5.17
N HIS A 40 -0.10 -4.24 3.90
CA HIS A 40 -1.52 -4.16 3.51
C HIS A 40 -2.29 -5.47 3.78
N GLN A 41 -1.66 -6.62 3.55
CA GLN A 41 -2.28 -7.93 3.84
C GLN A 41 -2.52 -8.11 5.34
N LEU A 42 -1.51 -7.85 6.17
CA LEU A 42 -1.61 -7.97 7.62
C LEU A 42 -2.67 -7.01 8.18
N LEU A 43 -2.74 -5.79 7.67
CA LEU A 43 -3.77 -4.84 8.06
C LEU A 43 -5.18 -5.33 7.67
N GLY A 44 -5.33 -5.89 6.46
CA GLY A 44 -6.60 -6.47 6.03
C GLY A 44 -7.05 -7.65 6.88
N ASP A 45 -6.10 -8.52 7.26
CA ASP A 45 -6.37 -9.66 8.14
C ASP A 45 -6.79 -9.20 9.55
N ASP A 46 -6.13 -8.17 10.10
CA ASP A 46 -6.47 -7.59 11.40
C ASP A 46 -7.87 -6.96 11.39
N LEU A 47 -8.21 -6.21 10.33
CA LEU A 47 -9.54 -5.63 10.15
C LEU A 47 -10.63 -6.69 9.95
N ARG A 48 -10.32 -7.81 9.29
CA ARG A 48 -11.26 -8.93 9.16
C ARG A 48 -11.50 -9.58 10.51
N ARG A 49 -10.44 -9.86 11.26
CA ARG A 49 -10.54 -10.43 12.61
C ARG A 49 -11.36 -9.55 13.54
N HIS A 50 -11.15 -8.24 13.49
CA HIS A 50 -11.97 -7.29 14.25
C HIS A 50 -13.46 -7.42 13.91
N GLN A 51 -13.81 -7.53 12.61
CA GLN A 51 -15.20 -7.68 12.21
C GLN A 51 -15.82 -9.02 12.62
N GLU A 52 -15.03 -10.08 12.70
CA GLU A 52 -15.48 -11.38 13.22
C GLU A 52 -15.77 -11.32 14.73
N GLU A 53 -14.96 -10.56 15.49
CA GLU A 53 -15.07 -10.45 16.95
C GLU A 53 -16.09 -9.39 17.41
N GLN A 54 -16.22 -8.28 16.68
CA GLN A 54 -17.01 -7.09 17.07
C GLN A 54 -18.20 -6.79 16.15
N GLY A 55 -18.28 -7.44 14.99
CA GLY A 55 -19.27 -7.14 13.95
C GLY A 55 -18.76 -6.17 12.88
N ALA A 56 -19.55 -5.99 11.83
CA ALA A 56 -19.19 -5.13 10.69
C ALA A 56 -19.01 -3.67 11.13
N PHE A 57 -18.03 -2.99 10.52
CA PHE A 57 -17.83 -1.55 10.73
C PHE A 57 -19.05 -0.77 10.25
N THR A 58 -19.50 0.21 11.03
CA THR A 58 -20.62 1.06 10.61
C THR A 58 -20.16 2.16 9.66
N ASP A 59 -21.11 2.74 8.93
CA ASP A 59 -20.84 3.84 8.00
C ASP A 59 -20.27 5.07 8.73
N GLU A 60 -20.71 5.32 9.97
CA GLU A 60 -20.19 6.41 10.82
C GLU A 60 -18.72 6.18 11.19
N GLU A 61 -18.36 4.97 11.61
CA GLU A 61 -16.98 4.60 11.96
C GLU A 61 -16.04 4.73 10.75
N LEU A 62 -16.49 4.28 9.58
CA LEU A 62 -15.74 4.41 8.33
C LEU A 62 -15.59 5.87 7.91
N ALA A 63 -16.62 6.70 8.08
CA ALA A 63 -16.56 8.13 7.78
C ALA A 63 -15.55 8.85 8.70
N GLU A 64 -15.56 8.55 10.00
CA GLU A 64 -14.61 9.09 10.96
C GLU A 64 -13.17 8.66 10.62
N ALA A 65 -12.96 7.39 10.31
CA ALA A 65 -11.65 6.87 9.92
C ALA A 65 -11.12 7.53 8.65
N ARG A 66 -11.97 7.71 7.62
CA ARG A 66 -11.60 8.42 6.38
C ARG A 66 -11.20 9.88 6.66
N ALA A 67 -11.96 10.59 7.50
CA ALA A 67 -11.65 11.97 7.87
C ALA A 67 -10.30 12.07 8.63
N LYS A 68 -9.95 11.07 9.45
CA LYS A 68 -8.66 11.02 10.13
C LYS A 68 -7.49 10.70 9.19
N ILE A 69 -7.68 9.75 8.26
CA ILE A 69 -6.62 9.29 7.34
C ILE A 69 -6.33 10.32 6.24
N PHE A 70 -7.38 10.86 5.63
CA PHE A 70 -7.26 11.77 4.48
C PHE A 70 -7.37 13.26 4.87
N GLY A 71 -7.65 13.55 6.14
CA GLY A 71 -8.06 14.88 6.59
C GLY A 71 -9.53 15.17 6.26
N THR A 72 -10.13 16.11 6.99
CA THR A 72 -11.50 16.59 6.75
C THR A 72 -11.57 17.40 5.44
N ALA A 73 -12.02 16.73 4.36
CA ALA A 73 -12.23 17.30 3.01
C ALA A 73 -10.92 17.76 2.33
N ASP A 74 -10.69 17.48 1.04
CA ASP A 74 -11.32 18.23 -0.05
C ASP A 74 -11.40 19.77 0.17
N ARG A 75 -10.50 20.34 0.99
CA ARG A 75 -10.34 21.80 1.12
C ARG A 75 -9.42 22.41 0.06
N ALA A 76 -8.87 21.58 -0.80
CA ALA A 76 -8.31 21.99 -2.06
C ALA A 76 -8.61 20.90 -3.09
N SER A 77 -9.89 20.75 -3.47
CA SER A 77 -10.17 20.94 -4.89
C SER A 77 -9.18 21.99 -5.37
N ARG A 78 -8.31 21.58 -6.29
CA ARG A 78 -7.47 22.42 -7.12
C ARG A 78 -8.34 23.57 -7.65
N THR A 79 -8.63 24.55 -6.81
CA THR A 79 -9.11 25.87 -7.15
C THR A 79 -7.94 26.45 -7.90
N ASP A 80 -8.00 26.28 -9.21
CA ASP A 80 -7.86 27.40 -10.13
C ASP A 80 -6.78 28.39 -9.69
N ALA A 81 -5.52 28.02 -9.90
CA ALA A 81 -4.38 28.92 -9.82
C ALA A 81 -3.24 28.34 -10.67
N ALA A 82 -2.76 28.97 -11.74
CA ALA A 82 -3.13 30.16 -12.49
C ALA A 82 -2.47 30.02 -13.88
#